data_AF-A0A0S7F0N4-F1
#
_entry.id   AF-A0A0S7F0N4-F1
#
_cell.length_a   1.000
_cell.length_b   1.000
_cell.length_c   1.000
_cell.angle_alpha   90.00
_cell.angle_beta   90.00
_cell.angle_gamma   90.00
#
_symmetry.space_group_name_H-M   'P 1'
#
loop_
_entity.id
_entity.type
_entity.pdbx_description
1 polymer ?
#
loop_
_entity_poly.entity_id
_entity_poly.type
_entity_poly.pdbx_seq_one_letter_code
_entity_poly.pdbx_strand_id
1 'polypeptide(L)'
;ETIARMSEDGEPTVRSELMEQVPNIAMFLHESRPNFPAAFSRYLVPIVVRYLTDPNNQVRKTSQAALLVLLEQGLISKADMETKVCPVLLELTEPSSDDDYKIEAVAVRNIYSFDPFLLSYVIIKEFQC
;
A
#
# COMPACT_ATOMS: atom_id res chain seq x y z
N GLU A 1 2.30 2.23 -20.02
CA GLU A 1 2.04 3.64 -20.37
C GLU A 1 0.76 4.18 -19.73
N THR A 2 -0.41 3.55 -19.94
CA THR A 2 -1.68 4.01 -19.36
C THR A 2 -1.72 4.06 -17.83
N ILE A 3 -1.26 3.01 -17.14
CA ILE A 3 -1.28 2.98 -15.67
C ILE A 3 -0.34 4.03 -15.07
N ALA A 4 0.83 4.26 -15.67
CA ALA A 4 1.75 5.31 -15.22
C ALA A 4 1.09 6.69 -15.32
N ARG A 5 0.42 6.98 -16.43
CA ARG A 5 -0.33 8.24 -16.62
C ARG A 5 -1.47 8.42 -15.62
N MET A 6 -2.27 7.37 -15.38
CA MET A 6 -3.33 7.42 -14.36
C MET A 6 -2.74 7.60 -12.95
N SER A 7 -1.53 7.08 -12.72
CA SER A 7 -0.87 7.25 -11.43
C SER A 7 -0.35 8.67 -11.17
N GLU A 8 -0.25 9.48 -12.22
CA GLU A 8 0.20 10.88 -12.13
C GLU A 8 -0.98 11.86 -12.21
N ASP A 9 -2.22 11.35 -12.20
CA ASP A 9 -3.40 12.18 -12.33
C ASP A 9 -3.54 13.14 -11.14
N GLY A 10 -3.87 14.40 -11.43
CA GLY A 10 -4.06 15.42 -10.39
C GLY A 10 -5.30 15.15 -9.53
N GLU A 11 -6.29 14.44 -10.06
CA GLU A 11 -7.54 14.16 -9.35
C GLU A 11 -7.38 12.98 -8.36
N PRO A 12 -7.58 13.21 -7.05
CA PRO A 12 -7.41 12.17 -6.04
C PRO A 12 -8.40 11.01 -6.22
N THR A 13 -9.59 11.26 -6.76
CA THR A 13 -10.59 10.23 -7.05
C THR A 13 -10.08 9.20 -8.05
N VAL A 14 -9.41 9.66 -9.13
CA VAL A 14 -8.81 8.79 -10.15
C VAL A 14 -7.70 7.93 -9.53
N ARG A 15 -6.86 8.53 -8.68
CA ARG A 15 -5.78 7.81 -7.99
C ARG A 15 -6.30 6.76 -7.00
N SER A 16 -7.35 7.09 -6.24
CA SER A 16 -8.03 6.16 -5.32
C SER A 16 -8.68 5.01 -6.07
N GLU A 17 -9.47 5.29 -7.12
CA GLU A 17 -10.11 4.26 -7.93
C GLU A 17 -9.06 3.33 -8.56
N LEU A 18 -7.95 3.88 -9.06
CA LEU A 18 -6.85 3.06 -9.56
C LEU A 18 -6.37 2.06 -8.49
N MET A 19 -6.17 2.49 -7.25
CA MET A 19 -5.72 1.61 -6.15
C MET A 19 -6.75 0.56 -5.76
N GLU A 20 -8.04 0.88 -5.85
CA GLU A 20 -9.11 -0.09 -5.63
C GLU A 20 -9.07 -1.22 -6.68
N GLN A 21 -8.70 -0.90 -7.92
CA GLN A 21 -8.61 -1.87 -9.00
C GLN A 21 -7.29 -2.67 -9.04
N VAL A 22 -6.18 -2.14 -8.50
CA VAL A 22 -4.86 -2.80 -8.57
C VAL A 22 -4.87 -4.24 -8.05
N PRO A 23 -5.44 -4.58 -6.88
CA PRO A 23 -5.45 -5.95 -6.38
C PRO A 23 -6.17 -6.92 -7.30
N ASN A 24 -7.33 -6.53 -7.84
CA ASN A 24 -8.12 -7.35 -8.76
C ASN A 24 -7.35 -7.63 -10.06
N ILE A 25 -6.69 -6.60 -10.61
CA ILE A 25 -5.85 -6.72 -11.80
C ILE A 25 -4.66 -7.64 -11.52
N ALA A 26 -4.03 -7.51 -10.34
CA ALA A 26 -2.88 -8.31 -9.95
C ALA A 26 -3.24 -9.80 -9.83
N MET A 27 -4.36 -10.11 -9.18
CA MET A 27 -4.88 -11.48 -9.07
C MET A 27 -5.18 -12.09 -10.43
N PHE A 28 -5.96 -11.40 -11.26
CA PHE A 28 -6.33 -11.89 -12.59
C PHE A 28 -5.10 -12.23 -13.45
N LEU A 29 -4.08 -11.38 -13.39
CA LEU A 29 -2.86 -11.57 -14.17
C LEU A 29 -1.93 -12.62 -13.58
N HIS A 30 -1.92 -12.80 -12.25
CA HIS A 30 -1.19 -13.88 -11.59
C HIS A 30 -1.69 -15.25 -12.02
N GLU A 31 -3.01 -15.43 -12.11
CA GLU A 31 -3.63 -16.68 -12.56
C GLU A 31 -3.41 -16.93 -14.07
N SER A 32 -3.36 -15.87 -14.87
CA SER A 32 -3.39 -15.99 -16.33
C SER A 32 -2.00 -16.01 -16.99
N ARG A 33 -0.93 -15.55 -16.32
CA ARG A 33 0.36 -15.24 -16.96
C ARG A 33 1.58 -15.58 -16.07
N PRO A 34 2.43 -16.57 -16.43
CA PRO A 34 3.59 -16.95 -15.62
C PRO A 34 4.68 -15.87 -15.47
N ASN A 35 4.82 -14.93 -16.41
CA ASN A 35 5.82 -13.84 -16.33
C ASN A 35 5.30 -12.56 -15.65
N PHE A 36 4.05 -12.56 -15.18
CA PHE A 36 3.43 -11.39 -14.58
C PHE A 36 4.09 -10.90 -13.28
N PRO A 37 4.58 -11.76 -12.36
CA PRO A 37 5.18 -11.31 -11.11
C PRO A 37 6.30 -10.27 -11.28
N ALA A 38 7.13 -10.41 -12.33
CA ALA A 38 8.21 -9.47 -12.62
C ALA A 38 7.70 -8.09 -13.10
N ALA A 39 6.63 -8.07 -13.90
CA ALA A 39 6.03 -6.82 -14.37
C ALA A 39 5.29 -6.10 -13.24
N PHE A 40 4.58 -6.85 -12.39
CA PHE A 40 3.91 -6.32 -11.20
C PHE A 40 4.90 -5.67 -10.25
N SER A 41 5.95 -6.41 -9.89
CA SER A 41 7.07 -5.94 -9.06
C SER A 41 7.71 -4.66 -9.62
N ARG A 42 7.95 -4.61 -10.94
CA ARG A 42 8.64 -3.48 -11.57
C ARG A 42 7.77 -2.22 -11.68
N TYR A 43 6.48 -2.35 -11.94
CA TYR A 43 5.64 -1.20 -12.31
C TYR A 43 4.56 -0.84 -11.29
N LEU A 44 3.92 -1.82 -10.65
CA LEU A 44 2.77 -1.57 -9.78
C LEU A 44 3.17 -1.43 -8.31
N VAL A 45 4.10 -2.25 -7.81
CA VAL A 45 4.59 -2.14 -6.43
C VAL A 45 5.09 -0.72 -6.11
N PRO A 46 5.93 -0.06 -6.93
CA PRO A 46 6.38 1.30 -6.64
C PRO A 46 5.25 2.33 -6.59
N ILE A 47 4.19 2.14 -7.38
CA ILE A 47 3.03 3.05 -7.40
C ILE A 47 2.22 2.89 -6.10
N VAL A 48 1.92 1.64 -5.71
CA VAL A 48 1.20 1.34 -4.46
C VAL A 48 1.95 1.92 -3.27
N VAL A 49 3.27 1.71 -3.21
CA VAL A 49 4.13 2.22 -2.13
C VAL A 49 4.15 3.74 -2.11
N ARG A 50 4.32 4.40 -3.26
CA ARG A 50 4.31 5.87 -3.34
C ARG A 50 3.01 6.45 -2.78
N TYR A 51 1.88 5.83 -3.04
CA TYR A 51 0.59 6.35 -2.58
C TYR A 51 0.30 6.13 -1.09
N LEU A 52 1.13 5.36 -0.37
CA LEU A 52 1.07 5.31 1.10
C LEU A 52 1.36 6.69 1.72
N THR A 53 2.08 7.55 1.00
CA THR A 53 2.42 8.93 1.39
C THR A 53 1.68 9.99 0.57
N ASP A 54 0.62 9.63 -0.17
CA ASP A 54 -0.15 10.61 -0.97
C ASP A 54 -0.71 11.74 -0.07
N PRO A 55 -0.71 13.01 -0.51
CA PRO A 55 -1.28 14.09 0.28
C PRO A 55 -2.77 13.88 0.62
N ASN A 56 -3.52 13.16 -0.22
CA ASN A 56 -4.92 12.86 0.01
C ASN A 56 -5.11 11.64 0.91
N ASN A 57 -5.88 11.81 1.99
CA ASN A 57 -6.13 10.75 2.96
C ASN A 57 -6.88 9.53 2.40
N GLN A 58 -7.80 9.73 1.45
CA GLN A 58 -8.52 8.61 0.82
C GLN A 58 -7.58 7.78 -0.04
N VAL A 59 -6.70 8.43 -0.82
CA VAL A 59 -5.69 7.73 -1.61
C VAL A 59 -4.78 6.90 -0.71
N ARG A 60 -4.32 7.44 0.43
CA ARG A 60 -3.54 6.67 1.42
C ARG A 60 -4.29 5.45 1.93
N LYS A 61 -5.53 5.62 2.39
CA LYS A 61 -6.36 4.53 2.93
C LYS A 61 -6.61 3.43 1.90
N THR A 62 -6.96 3.80 0.67
CA THR A 62 -7.18 2.81 -0.40
C THR A 62 -5.88 2.10 -0.78
N SER A 63 -4.75 2.80 -0.80
CA SER A 63 -3.44 2.19 -1.09
C SER A 63 -2.99 1.22 0.00
N GLN A 64 -3.28 1.54 1.27
CA GLN A 64 -3.06 0.67 2.40
C GLN A 64 -3.90 -0.61 2.31
N ALA A 65 -5.20 -0.48 2.01
CA ALA A 65 -6.07 -1.63 1.78
C ALA A 65 -5.59 -2.48 0.59
N ALA A 66 -5.20 -1.84 -0.52
CA ALA A 66 -4.66 -2.53 -1.68
C ALA A 66 -3.37 -3.29 -1.34
N LEU A 67 -2.43 -2.66 -0.62
CA LEU A 67 -1.20 -3.30 -0.16
C LEU A 67 -1.48 -4.52 0.71
N LEU A 68 -2.41 -4.43 1.67
CA LEU A 68 -2.78 -5.56 2.51
C LEU A 68 -3.27 -6.74 1.66
N VAL A 69 -4.20 -6.50 0.74
CA VAL A 69 -4.72 -7.58 -0.13
C VAL A 69 -3.60 -8.21 -0.94
N LEU A 70 -2.70 -7.41 -1.51
CA LEU A 70 -1.56 -7.93 -2.27
C LEU A 70 -0.62 -8.81 -1.42
N LEU A 71 -0.49 -8.53 -0.12
CA LEU A 71 0.31 -9.34 0.81
C LEU A 71 -0.40 -10.61 1.23
N GLU A 72 -1.69 -10.52 1.58
CA GLU A 72 -2.51 -11.68 1.94
C GLU A 72 -2.58 -12.70 0.79
N GLN A 73 -2.60 -12.22 -0.45
CA GLN A 73 -2.59 -13.06 -1.65
C GLN A 73 -1.17 -13.51 -2.07
N GLY A 74 -0.12 -13.12 -1.35
CA GLY A 74 1.26 -13.52 -1.65
C GLY A 74 1.80 -12.98 -2.99
N LEU A 75 1.25 -11.87 -3.49
CA LEU A 75 1.60 -11.29 -4.79
C LEU A 75 2.84 -10.41 -4.74
N ILE A 76 3.31 -10.05 -3.55
CA ILE A 76 4.54 -9.29 -3.33
C ILE A 76 5.62 -10.25 -2.83
N SER A 77 6.76 -10.27 -3.54
CA SER A 77 7.90 -11.09 -3.16
C SER A 77 8.58 -10.56 -1.90
N LYS A 78 9.26 -11.43 -1.15
CA LYS A 78 10.08 -11.02 -0.01
C LYS A 78 11.13 -9.96 -0.38
N ALA A 79 11.75 -10.08 -1.55
CA ALA A 79 12.72 -9.10 -2.03
C ALA A 79 12.08 -7.73 -2.28
N ASP A 80 10.87 -7.68 -2.83
CA ASP A 80 10.13 -6.42 -3.01
C ASP A 80 9.69 -5.82 -1.68
N MET A 81 9.35 -6.65 -0.70
CA MET A 81 9.06 -6.20 0.66
C MET A 81 10.24 -5.45 1.25
N GLU A 82 11.39 -6.11 1.31
CA GLU A 82 12.61 -5.56 1.93
C GLU A 82 13.12 -4.32 1.19
N THR A 83 13.06 -4.32 -0.14
CA THR A 83 13.70 -3.26 -0.95
C THR A 83 12.79 -2.10 -1.32
N LYS A 84 11.46 -2.27 -1.32
CA LYS A 84 10.51 -1.24 -1.78
C LYS A 84 9.49 -0.87 -0.72
N VAL A 85 8.91 -1.84 -0.02
CA VAL A 85 7.77 -1.59 0.88
C VAL A 85 8.25 -1.15 2.26
N CYS A 86 9.16 -1.90 2.87
CA CYS A 86 9.62 -1.67 4.23
C CYS A 86 10.31 -0.31 4.46
N PRO A 87 11.15 0.22 3.55
CA PRO A 87 11.73 1.55 3.72
C PRO A 87 10.68 2.65 3.94
N VAL A 88 9.62 2.64 3.14
CA VAL A 88 8.53 3.64 3.25
C VAL A 88 7.69 3.44 4.50
N LEU A 89 7.43 2.19 4.90
CA LEU A 89 6.72 1.92 6.14
C LEU A 89 7.52 2.35 7.37
N LEU A 90 8.85 2.17 7.35
CA LEU A 90 9.72 2.63 8.43
C LEU A 90 9.68 4.15 8.55
N GLU A 91 9.78 4.88 7.44
CA GLU A 91 9.63 6.35 7.40
C GLU A 91 8.29 6.81 7.99
N LEU A 92 7.20 6.11 7.68
CA LEU A 92 5.86 6.40 8.23
C LEU A 92 5.74 6.11 9.73
N THR A 93 6.59 5.25 10.29
CA THR A 93 6.63 4.93 11.73
C THR A 93 7.62 5.80 12.51
N GLU A 94 8.45 6.59 11.84
CA GLU A 94 9.36 7.48 12.54
C GLU A 94 8.58 8.58 13.30
N PRO A 95 8.89 8.81 14.59
CA PRO A 95 8.17 9.76 15.44
C PRO A 95 8.39 11.23 15.07
N SER A 96 8.96 11.54 13.89
CA SER A 96 9.36 12.90 13.48
C SER A 96 8.61 13.49 12.27
N SER A 97 7.59 12.82 11.72
CA SER A 97 6.75 13.42 10.66
C SER A 97 5.45 14.00 11.23
N ASP A 98 5.53 15.26 11.64
CA ASP A 98 4.44 16.15 12.07
C ASP A 98 3.54 15.65 13.22
N ASP A 99 3.69 16.30 14.37
CA ASP A 99 2.97 16.10 15.63
C ASP A 99 1.45 16.41 15.59
N ASP A 100 0.77 16.23 14.44
CA ASP A 100 -0.69 16.30 14.29
C ASP A 100 -1.37 14.90 14.21
N TYR A 101 -0.60 13.81 14.21
CA TYR A 101 -1.13 12.42 14.21
C TYR A 101 -1.23 11.76 15.60
N LYS A 102 -1.01 12.53 16.68
CA LYS A 102 -1.00 12.02 18.06
C LYS A 102 -2.34 12.09 18.79
N ILE A 103 -3.42 11.49 18.28
CA ILE A 103 -4.57 11.01 19.08
C ILE A 103 -5.14 9.83 18.26
N GLU A 104 -5.07 8.56 18.67
CA GLU A 104 -5.93 7.96 19.69
C GLU A 104 -5.31 6.66 20.23
N ALA A 105 -4.51 6.78 21.30
CA ALA A 105 -4.18 5.66 22.16
C ALA A 105 -5.26 5.46 23.25
N VAL A 106 -6.56 5.47 22.93
CA VAL A 106 -7.62 5.02 23.84
C VAL A 106 -8.86 4.58 23.06
N ALA A 107 -8.91 3.35 22.56
CA ALA A 107 -10.15 2.57 22.45
C ALA A 107 -9.89 1.15 21.95
N VAL A 108 -9.58 0.26 22.89
CA VAL A 108 -10.05 -1.12 22.74
C VAL A 108 -11.58 -1.04 22.61
N ARG A 109 -12.11 -1.47 21.46
CA ARG A 109 -13.53 -1.69 21.11
C ARG A 109 -14.05 -0.76 20.01
N ASN A 110 -13.54 -0.92 18.80
CA ASN A 110 -14.36 -1.09 17.59
C ASN A 110 -13.49 -1.66 16.47
N ILE A 111 -13.74 -2.93 16.18
CA ILE A 111 -13.45 -3.55 14.88
C ILE A 111 -14.05 -2.62 13.81
N TYR A 112 -13.37 -2.40 12.68
CA TYR A 112 -13.80 -1.60 11.49
C TYR A 112 -13.42 -0.11 11.39
N SER A 113 -12.21 0.29 11.79
CA SER A 113 -11.54 1.38 11.07
C SER A 113 -10.05 1.09 10.99
N PHE A 114 -9.61 0.82 9.76
CA PHE A 114 -8.25 0.46 9.40
C PHE A 114 -7.33 1.63 9.74
N ASP A 115 -6.67 1.54 10.89
CA ASP A 115 -5.69 2.53 11.35
C ASP A 115 -4.39 2.37 10.51
N PRO A 116 -3.91 3.43 9.83
CA PRO A 116 -2.62 3.47 9.14
C PRO A 116 -1.46 2.87 9.95
N PHE A 117 -1.46 3.08 11.27
CA PHE A 117 -0.43 2.60 12.18
C PHE A 117 -0.52 1.09 12.41
N LEU A 118 -1.70 0.49 12.32
CA LEU A 118 -1.89 -0.95 12.47
C LEU A 118 -1.35 -1.71 11.25
N LEU A 119 -1.49 -1.15 10.04
CA LEU A 119 -0.95 -1.79 8.84
C LEU A 119 0.58 -1.77 8.83
N SER A 120 1.20 -0.64 9.15
CA SER A 120 2.66 -0.57 9.32
C SER A 120 3.13 -1.54 10.42
N TYR A 121 2.41 -1.63 11.53
CA TYR A 121 2.76 -2.54 12.63
C TYR A 121 2.59 -4.02 12.25
N VAL A 122 1.50 -4.40 11.57
CA VAL A 122 1.26 -5.76 11.06
C VAL A 122 2.32 -6.14 10.03
N ILE A 123 2.64 -5.25 9.09
CA ILE A 123 3.64 -5.56 8.06
C ILE A 123 5.05 -5.68 8.66
N ILE A 124 5.45 -4.76 9.53
CA ILE A 124 6.76 -4.82 10.20
C ILE A 124 6.86 -6.09 11.07
N LYS A 125 5.83 -6.40 11.87
CA LYS A 125 5.87 -7.59 12.75
C LYS A 125 5.83 -8.93 12.01
N GLU A 126 4.96 -9.07 11.00
CA GLU A 126 4.76 -10.36 10.32
C GLU A 126 5.86 -10.66 9.30
N PHE A 127 6.42 -9.64 8.64
CA PHE A 127 7.39 -9.84 7.56
C PHE A 127 8.86 -9.66 7.97
N GLN A 128 9.13 -9.38 9.27
CA GLN A 128 10.48 -9.21 9.83
C GLN A 128 11.37 -8.25 9.03
N CYS A 129 10.77 -7.15 8.57
CA CYS A 129 11.52 -5.91 8.45
C CYS A 129 11.72 -5.33 9.86
#